data_AF-A0A3N7CZN9-F1
#
_entry.id   AF-A0A3N7CZN9-F1
#
_cell.length_a   1.000
_cell.length_b   1.000
_cell.length_c   1.000
_cell.angle_alpha   90.00
_cell.angle_beta   90.00
_cell.angle_gamma   90.00
#
_symmetry.space_group_name_H-M   'P 1'
#
loop_
_entity.id
_entity.type
_entity.pdbx_description
1 polymer ?
#
loop_
_entity_poly.entity_id
_entity_poly.type
_entity_poly.pdbx_seq_one_letter_code
_entity_poly.pdbx_strand_id
1 'polypeptide(L)' 'MTKAQDHQSLIITSDIDRFWMAYDSAGTTTDTLKQQQFFQQLYIDKATEGLRSFMKICSYDAPLYVRLIKKHPFLSQ' A
#
# COMPACT_ATOMS: atom_id res chain seq x y z
N MET A 1 27.14 17.73 -32.34
CA MET A 1 25.68 17.48 -32.30
C MET A 1 25.40 16.58 -31.11
N THR A 2 24.91 17.14 -30.00
CA THR A 2 24.67 16.39 -28.76
C THR A 2 23.24 15.85 -28.78
N LYS A 3 23.06 14.52 -28.77
CA LYS A 3 21.74 13.92 -28.62
C LYS A 3 21.26 14.14 -27.19
N ALA A 4 20.11 14.80 -27.01
CA ALA A 4 19.39 14.76 -25.74
C ALA A 4 18.85 13.32 -25.56
N GLN A 5 19.19 12.68 -24.44
CA GLN A 5 18.57 11.41 -24.05
C GLN A 5 17.16 11.71 -23.53
N ASP A 6 16.15 11.24 -24.25
CA ASP A 6 14.77 11.14 -23.76
C ASP A 6 14.73 10.07 -22.67
N HIS A 7 14.79 10.50 -21.40
CA HIS A 7 14.72 9.59 -20.26
C HIS A 7 13.24 9.36 -19.94
N GLN A 8 12.64 8.36 -20.59
CA GLN A 8 11.29 7.93 -20.26
C GLN A 8 11.26 7.45 -18.81
N SER A 9 10.69 8.28 -17.94
CA SER A 9 10.52 7.95 -16.52
C SER A 9 9.34 6.98 -16.40
N LEU A 10 9.61 5.75 -15.96
CA LEU A 10 8.57 4.77 -15.70
C LEU A 10 7.79 5.18 -14.44
N ILE A 11 6.53 5.60 -14.63
CA ILE A 11 5.60 5.90 -13.53
C ILE A 11 4.84 4.62 -13.19
N ILE A 12 4.97 4.15 -11.94
CA ILE A 12 4.25 2.96 -11.46
C ILE A 12 3.22 3.39 -10.42
N THR A 13 1.95 3.14 -10.70
CA THR A 13 0.82 3.50 -9.81
C THR A 13 0.09 2.31 -9.21
N SER A 14 0.46 1.07 -9.60
CA SER A 14 -0.25 -0.16 -9.18
C SER A 14 -0.34 -0.39 -7.67
N ASP A 15 0.54 0.23 -6.88
CA ASP A 15 0.48 0.18 -5.42
C ASP A 15 -0.72 0.95 -4.84
N ILE A 16 -1.22 1.96 -5.55
CA ILE A 16 -2.41 2.71 -5.16
C ILE A 16 -3.65 1.81 -5.23
N ASP A 17 -3.80 1.06 -6.33
CA ASP A 17 -4.92 0.13 -6.51
C ASP A 17 -4.89 -0.98 -5.44
N ARG A 18 -3.70 -1.54 -5.20
CA ARG A 18 -3.50 -2.57 -4.16
C ARG A 18 -3.82 -2.07 -2.76
N PHE A 19 -3.49 -0.82 -2.45
CA PHE A 19 -3.83 -0.22 -1.17
C PHE A 19 -5.34 -0.17 -0.95
N TRP A 20 -6.10 0.35 -1.92
CA TRP A 20 -7.55 0.43 -1.80
C TRP A 20 -8.22 -0.95 -1.74
N MET A 21 -7.73 -1.93 -2.51
CA MET A 21 -8.20 -3.32 -2.39
C MET A 21 -7.99 -3.88 -0.98
N ALA A 22 -6.82 -3.64 -0.37
CA ALA A 22 -6.55 -4.07 1.00
C ALA A 22 -7.44 -3.35 2.03
N TYR A 23 -7.64 -2.03 1.84
CA TYR A 23 -8.48 -1.20 2.70
C TYR A 23 -9.94 -1.68 2.69
N ASP A 24 -10.53 -1.84 1.51
CA ASP A 24 -11.93 -2.27 1.36
C ASP A 24 -12.14 -3.67 1.93
N SER A 25 -11.20 -4.60 1.66
CA SER A 25 -11.24 -5.97 2.22
C SER A 25 -11.14 -5.97 3.75
N ALA A 26 -10.28 -5.12 4.33
CA ALA A 26 -10.19 -4.97 5.78
C ALA A 26 -11.49 -4.39 6.39
N GLY A 27 -12.24 -3.60 5.62
CA GLY A 27 -13.55 -3.05 6.01
C GLY A 27 -14.66 -4.10 6.10
N THR A 28 -14.52 -5.28 5.48
CA THR A 28 -15.58 -6.32 5.49
C THR A 28 -15.58 -7.18 6.77
N THR A 29 -14.68 -6.91 7.72
CA THR A 29 -14.49 -7.72 8.92
C THR A 29 -14.07 -6.87 10.11
N THR A 30 -14.43 -7.32 11.32
CA THR A 30 -13.96 -6.73 12.59
C THR A 30 -12.78 -7.50 13.19
N ASP A 31 -12.46 -8.67 12.66
CA ASP A 31 -11.32 -9.49 13.06
C ASP A 31 -10.00 -8.82 12.66
N THR A 32 -9.25 -8.37 13.65
CA THR A 32 -8.01 -7.61 13.45
C THR A 32 -6.91 -8.45 12.80
N LEU A 33 -6.85 -9.76 13.04
CA LEU A 33 -5.86 -10.62 12.38
C LEU A 33 -6.19 -10.78 10.90
N LYS A 34 -7.48 -10.93 10.54
CA LYS A 34 -7.90 -10.94 9.14
C LYS A 34 -7.62 -9.61 8.43
N GLN A 35 -7.85 -8.49 9.10
CA GLN A 35 -7.50 -7.17 8.55
C GLN A 35 -6.00 -7.06 8.23
N GLN A 36 -5.14 -7.55 9.13
CA GLN A 36 -3.69 -7.57 8.90
C GLN A 36 -3.32 -8.50 7.74
N GLN A 37 -3.97 -9.66 7.63
CA GLN A 37 -3.76 -10.58 6.51
C GLN A 37 -4.12 -9.95 5.17
N PHE A 38 -5.20 -9.16 5.08
CA PHE A 38 -5.55 -8.44 3.85
C PHE A 38 -4.45 -7.45 3.45
N PHE A 39 -3.96 -6.62 4.39
CA PHE A 39 -2.86 -5.69 4.11
C PHE A 39 -1.57 -6.41 3.72
N GLN A 40 -1.26 -7.53 4.37
CA GLN A 40 -0.08 -8.31 4.04
C GLN A 40 -0.16 -8.83 2.60
N GLN A 41 -1.23 -9.56 2.26
CA GLN A 41 -1.33 -10.30 1.01
C GLN A 41 -1.66 -9.43 -0.21
N LEU A 42 -2.51 -8.41 -0.03
CA LEU A 42 -3.00 -7.60 -1.14
C LEU A 42 -2.07 -6.42 -1.44
N TYR A 43 -1.36 -5.90 -0.44
CA TYR A 43 -0.56 -4.70 -0.56
C TYR A 43 0.94 -4.92 -0.29
N ILE A 44 1.34 -5.40 0.89
CA ILE A 44 2.77 -5.46 1.29
C ILE A 44 3.55 -6.52 0.49
N ASP A 45 3.01 -7.72 0.36
CA ASP A 45 3.67 -8.81 -0.38
C ASP A 45 3.86 -8.43 -1.85
N LYS A 46 2.90 -7.68 -2.40
CA LYS A 46 2.85 -7.22 -3.79
C LYS A 46 3.44 -5.83 -4.01
N ALA A 47 4.05 -5.23 -2.99
CA ALA A 47 4.63 -3.89 -3.07
C ALA A 47 5.75 -3.83 -4.11
N THR A 48 5.76 -2.75 -4.91
CA THR A 48 6.88 -2.44 -5.80
C THR A 48 8.17 -2.24 -5.02
N GLU A 49 9.31 -2.30 -5.70
CA GLU A 49 10.62 -2.08 -5.06
C GLU A 49 10.72 -0.71 -4.38
N GLY A 50 10.17 0.34 -5.02
CA GLY A 50 10.13 1.69 -4.46
C GLY A 50 9.33 1.73 -3.16
N LEU A 51 8.13 1.15 -3.16
CA LEU A 51 7.29 1.08 -1.97
C LEU A 51 7.92 0.21 -0.87
N ARG A 52 8.52 -0.93 -1.21
CA ARG A 52 9.19 -1.82 -0.25
C ARG A 52 10.35 -1.12 0.46
N SER A 53 11.11 -0.33 -0.29
CA SER A 53 12.20 0.49 0.25
C SER A 53 11.66 1.57 1.21
N PHE A 54 10.59 2.24 0.81
CA PHE A 54 9.91 3.22 1.67
C PHE A 54 9.37 2.57 2.95
N MET A 55 8.66 1.44 2.85
CA MET A 55 8.13 0.72 4.01
C MET A 55 9.22 0.31 4.99
N LYS A 56 10.40 -0.12 4.49
CA LYS A 56 11.54 -0.47 5.34
C LYS A 56 12.08 0.73 6.12
N ILE A 57 12.19 1.90 5.48
CA ILE A 57 12.69 3.13 6.11
C ILE A 57 11.70 3.64 7.15
N CYS A 58 10.41 3.59 6.84
CA CYS A 58 9.36 4.09 7.72
C CYS A 58 8.85 3.07 8.75
N SER A 59 9.36 1.82 8.71
CA SER A 59 8.89 0.69 9.52
C SER A 59 7.38 0.44 9.36
N TYR A 60 6.91 0.42 8.12
CA TYR A 60 5.50 0.17 7.79
C TYR A 60 5.25 -1.32 7.61
N ASP A 61 4.31 -1.84 8.40
CA ASP A 61 3.88 -3.24 8.41
C ASP A 61 2.34 -3.36 8.48
N ALA A 62 1.82 -4.57 8.32
CA ALA A 62 0.37 -4.81 8.35
C ALA A 62 -0.29 -4.35 9.67
N PRO A 63 0.26 -4.64 10.87
CA PRO A 63 -0.26 -4.10 12.12
C PRO A 63 -0.34 -2.57 12.17
N LEU A 64 0.66 -1.85 11.65
CA LEU A 64 0.64 -0.40 11.57
C LEU A 64 -0.50 0.09 10.68
N TYR A 65 -0.66 -0.46 9.47
CA TYR A 65 -1.74 -0.04 8.57
C TYR A 65 -3.11 -0.23 9.21
N VAL A 66 -3.36 -1.41 9.80
CA VAL A 66 -4.64 -1.69 10.48
C VAL A 66 -4.86 -0.72 11.66
N ARG A 67 -3.81 -0.37 12.41
CA ARG A 67 -3.91 0.63 13.47
C ARG A 67 -4.27 2.01 12.92
N LEU A 68 -3.65 2.43 11.82
CA LEU A 68 -3.87 3.75 11.21
C LEU A 68 -5.29 3.89 10.67
N ILE A 69 -5.80 2.91 9.93
CA ILE A 69 -7.16 2.97 9.35
C ILE A 69 -8.24 2.89 10.43
N LYS A 70 -7.99 2.18 11.54
CA LYS A 70 -8.93 2.15 12.68
C LYS A 70 -8.94 3.47 13.46
N LYS A 71 -7.80 4.14 13.54
CA LYS A 71 -7.67 5.46 14.19
C LYS A 71 -8.24 6.59 13.32
N HIS A 72 -8.13 6.46 12.01
CA HIS A 72 -8.60 7.42 11.02
C HIS A 72 -9.49 6.71 10.01
N PRO A 73 -10.70 6.28 10.44
CA PRO A 73 -11.64 5.66 9.52
C PRO A 73 -12.00 6.69 8.44
N PHE A 74 -11.77 6.33 7.18
CA PHE A 74 -12.36 7.11 6.09
C PHE A 74 -13.87 6.90 6.16
N LEU A 75 -14.62 7.97 6.37
CA LEU A 75 -16.08 7.96 6.19
C LEU A 75 -16.34 7.86 4.68
N SER A 76 -16.37 6.64 4.14
CA SER A 76 -16.97 6.40 2.83
C SER A 76 -18.47 6.65 2.98
N GLN A 77 -18.94 7.77 2.40
CA GLN A 77 -20.35 8.10 2.23
C GLN A 77 -21.05 7.16 1.25
#